data_AF-A0A133XI53-F1
#
_entry.id   AF-A0A133XI53-F1
#
_cell.length_a   1.000
_cell.length_b   1.000
_cell.length_c   1.000
_cell.angle_alpha   90.00
_cell.angle_beta   90.00
_cell.angle_gamma   90.00
#
_symmetry.space_group_name_H-M   'P 1'
#
loop_
_entity.id
_entity.type
_entity.pdbx_description
1 polymer ?
#
loop_
_entity_poly.entity_id
_entity_poly.type
_entity_poly.pdbx_seq_one_letter_code
_entity_poly.pdbx_strand_id
1 'polypeptide(L)'
;MPAYGLFPADDFRITTGTCPDCQGLPQAMWFFRSETIAVPKNGLPLAGFSPTLPLPQDVATWAKSVTPGSQPLYPPLIWVAAPDIERGVQLAADASRITTQNGMLNFSLVPQLPLNRAWFDQRSRDYFCGRPVKIRGNREGDSFVARTLWPEDFRLPDNAPSLALADGPAAIRDWLRAQPQGGAQSPFVVESVWWRPGAAAQQAGQAVFGLMLNGAQGDDDEAHGGHFAVMTGRIGEHGAIDDWLILNFYTLDAESEKGIIAAPVPLDNYLGDLNSGQAWYRPSYMLVARLREARTAVHVQSAFGRVYNQFYRHQFAYQHARANCAGISVTTLRALGWQVPGRGPESWLKATIGLPLQAIKTRSLSKGKALFDYLTEDRTRLYPAAAFAEIAADLRRLAAGQSGRPISEFERLLAEDVEEILLVRVPQFPSSRARGDWPVESSVEYAARVPKDPAAQQIVPVPARPFPDALRDPQAPAEPPLRSDYAVLAWGLALLLMILFILQRLLA
;
A
#
# COMPACT_ATOMS: atom_id res chain seq x y z
N MET A 1 13.72 11.18 15.36
CA MET A 1 12.81 10.02 15.25
C MET A 1 13.52 8.81 15.84
N PRO A 2 12.88 7.99 16.69
CA PRO A 2 13.54 6.86 17.33
C PRO A 2 13.63 5.59 16.45
N ALA A 3 12.69 5.39 15.52
CA ALA A 3 12.60 4.18 14.70
C ALA A 3 11.94 4.42 13.34
N TYR A 4 12.24 3.55 12.38
CA TYR A 4 11.49 3.40 11.13
C TYR A 4 10.77 2.04 11.12
N GLY A 5 9.49 2.03 11.47
CA GLY A 5 8.76 0.79 11.69
C GLY A 5 9.36 -0.04 12.83
N LEU A 6 9.87 -1.23 12.52
CA LEU A 6 10.54 -2.10 13.49
C LEU A 6 12.05 -1.86 13.62
N PHE A 7 12.65 -1.06 12.74
CA PHE A 7 14.09 -0.81 12.74
C PHE A 7 14.46 0.43 13.56
N PRO A 8 15.52 0.40 14.37
CA PRO A 8 16.10 1.59 14.99
C PRO A 8 16.45 2.66 13.94
N ALA A 9 16.15 3.94 14.19
CA ALA A 9 16.52 5.01 13.26
C ALA A 9 18.03 5.21 13.18
N ASP A 10 18.76 4.93 14.26
CA ASP A 10 20.21 4.99 14.35
C ASP A 10 20.93 3.98 13.45
N ASP A 11 20.23 2.99 12.90
CA ASP A 11 20.77 2.06 11.92
C ASP A 11 20.84 2.66 10.52
N PHE A 12 20.27 3.85 10.31
CA PHE A 12 20.20 4.49 9.01
C PHE A 12 21.03 5.77 8.93
N ARG A 13 21.46 6.09 7.71
CA ARG A 13 21.98 7.40 7.34
C ARG A 13 20.98 8.09 6.43
N ILE A 14 20.69 9.36 6.71
CA ILE A 14 19.87 10.19 5.82
C ILE A 14 20.74 10.73 4.69
N THR A 15 20.25 10.59 3.47
CA THR A 15 20.94 10.98 2.23
C THR A 15 19.91 11.13 1.10
N THR A 16 20.39 11.38 -0.12
CA THR A 16 19.61 11.21 -1.35
C THR A 16 20.12 10.00 -2.15
N GLY A 17 19.44 9.66 -3.25
CA GLY A 17 19.90 8.62 -4.17
C GLY A 17 21.21 8.94 -4.89
N THR A 18 21.73 10.17 -4.83
CA THR A 18 23.09 10.50 -5.27
C THR A 18 24.10 10.12 -4.19
N CYS A 19 24.28 8.81 -4.01
CA CYS A 19 25.07 8.26 -2.92
C CYS A 19 25.99 7.12 -3.43
N PRO A 20 27.27 7.40 -3.73
CA PRO A 20 28.16 6.42 -4.34
C PRO A 20 28.62 5.32 -3.38
N ASP A 21 28.58 5.57 -2.07
CA ASP A 21 29.00 4.65 -1.00
C ASP A 21 27.81 3.90 -0.35
N CYS A 22 26.58 4.12 -0.84
CA CYS A 22 25.40 3.44 -0.32
C CYS A 22 25.35 1.97 -0.77
N GLN A 23 24.97 1.08 0.14
CA GLN A 23 24.82 -0.35 -0.15
C GLN A 23 23.56 -0.71 -0.95
N GLY A 24 22.68 0.26 -1.23
CA GLY A 24 21.45 0.01 -1.97
C GLY A 24 21.68 -0.23 -3.47
N LEU A 25 20.71 -0.85 -4.13
CA LEU A 25 20.78 -1.14 -5.56
C LEU A 25 20.89 0.14 -6.40
N PRO A 26 21.74 0.18 -7.46
CA PRO A 26 21.82 1.32 -8.38
C PRO A 26 20.46 1.74 -8.95
N GLN A 27 19.59 0.76 -9.20
CA GLN A 27 18.23 0.96 -9.67
C GLN A 27 17.38 1.76 -8.68
N ALA A 28 17.46 1.40 -7.39
CA ALA A 28 16.76 2.11 -6.33
C ALA A 28 17.29 3.55 -6.22
N MET A 29 18.62 3.72 -6.24
CA MET A 29 19.25 5.04 -6.20
C MET A 29 18.84 5.94 -7.37
N TRP A 30 18.63 5.38 -8.56
CA TRP A 30 18.14 6.13 -9.71
C TRP A 30 16.72 6.68 -9.49
N PHE A 31 15.79 5.88 -8.95
CA PHE A 31 14.44 6.34 -8.65
C PHE A 31 14.43 7.47 -7.60
N PHE A 32 15.28 7.36 -6.57
CA PHE A 32 15.31 8.27 -5.43
C PHE A 32 16.43 9.33 -5.51
N ARG A 33 17.00 9.58 -6.71
CA ARG A 33 18.13 10.50 -6.91
C ARG A 33 17.89 11.92 -6.37
N SER A 34 16.63 12.36 -6.40
CA SER A 34 16.20 13.70 -5.94
C SER A 34 15.36 13.64 -4.67
N GLU A 35 15.25 12.48 -4.02
CA GLU A 35 14.43 12.28 -2.83
C GLU A 35 15.29 12.09 -1.60
N THR A 36 14.83 12.61 -0.46
CA THR A 36 15.44 12.31 0.83
C THR A 36 15.05 10.90 1.26
N ILE A 37 16.06 10.06 1.48
CA ILE A 37 15.93 8.65 1.85
C ILE A 37 16.77 8.34 3.09
N ALA A 38 16.36 7.32 3.83
CA ALA A 38 17.16 6.68 4.85
C ALA A 38 17.72 5.37 4.27
N VAL A 39 19.03 5.23 4.25
CA VAL A 39 19.73 4.00 3.81
C VAL A 39 20.35 3.29 5.00
N PRO A 40 20.34 1.95 5.06
CA PRO A 40 21.03 1.23 6.12
C PRO A 40 22.52 1.58 6.16
N LYS A 41 23.09 1.76 7.36
CA LYS A 41 24.52 1.94 7.57
C LYS A 41 25.31 0.71 7.14
N ASN A 42 26.60 0.93 6.82
CA ASN A 42 27.48 -0.14 6.39
C ASN A 42 27.60 -1.26 7.43
N GLY A 43 27.50 -2.52 6.97
CA GLY A 43 27.64 -3.71 7.81
C GLY A 43 26.32 -4.28 8.33
N LEU A 44 25.20 -3.60 8.10
CA LEU A 44 23.87 -4.13 8.42
C LEU A 44 23.43 -5.17 7.37
N PRO A 45 22.71 -6.22 7.78
CA PRO A 45 22.26 -7.26 6.85
C PRO A 45 21.13 -6.75 5.96
N LEU A 46 21.38 -6.62 4.67
CA LEU A 46 20.34 -6.24 3.71
C LEU A 46 19.45 -7.43 3.33
N ALA A 47 18.21 -7.14 2.97
CA ALA A 47 17.27 -8.10 2.40
C ALA A 47 17.70 -8.51 0.99
N GLY A 48 18.63 -9.47 0.89
CA GLY A 48 19.09 -10.04 -0.37
C GLY A 48 17.96 -10.75 -1.14
N PHE A 49 18.25 -11.24 -2.34
CA PHE A 49 17.27 -11.91 -3.20
C PHE A 49 17.98 -12.72 -4.29
N SER A 50 17.29 -13.71 -4.86
CA SER A 50 17.80 -14.47 -5.99
C SER A 50 17.53 -13.71 -7.29
N PRO A 51 18.58 -13.39 -8.08
CA PRO A 51 18.43 -12.60 -9.30
C PRO A 51 17.73 -13.35 -10.44
N THR A 52 17.64 -14.67 -10.36
CA THR A 52 17.11 -15.55 -11.41
C THR A 52 15.74 -16.14 -11.11
N LEU A 53 15.25 -15.99 -9.88
CA LEU A 53 13.95 -16.54 -9.48
C LEU A 53 12.84 -15.48 -9.61
N PRO A 54 11.66 -15.87 -10.11
CA PRO A 54 10.46 -15.04 -10.00
C PRO A 54 10.09 -14.76 -8.55
N LEU A 55 9.48 -13.59 -8.30
CA LEU A 55 9.12 -13.09 -6.97
C LEU A 55 8.52 -14.15 -6.02
N PRO A 56 7.45 -14.89 -6.36
CA PRO A 56 6.83 -15.82 -5.41
C PRO A 56 7.77 -16.97 -5.03
N GLN A 57 8.62 -17.40 -5.97
CA GLN A 57 9.56 -18.51 -5.76
C GLN A 57 10.75 -18.07 -4.91
N ASP A 58 11.27 -16.86 -5.14
CA ASP A 58 12.33 -16.30 -4.30
C ASP A 58 11.89 -16.19 -2.84
N VAL A 59 10.73 -15.57 -2.59
CA VAL A 59 10.21 -15.38 -1.23
C VAL A 59 9.92 -16.73 -0.56
N ALA A 60 9.28 -17.66 -1.26
CA ALA A 60 8.97 -18.98 -0.71
C ALA A 60 10.24 -19.81 -0.42
N THR A 61 11.27 -19.70 -1.25
CA THR A 61 12.57 -20.38 -1.02
C THR A 61 13.26 -19.78 0.20
N TRP A 62 13.29 -18.45 0.29
CA TRP A 62 13.85 -17.74 1.44
C TRP A 62 13.11 -18.07 2.74
N ALA A 63 11.77 -18.04 2.74
CA ALA A 63 10.95 -18.32 3.91
C ALA A 63 11.14 -19.74 4.46
N LYS A 64 11.48 -20.72 3.60
CA LYS A 64 11.84 -22.08 4.04
C LYS A 64 13.24 -22.16 4.68
N SER A 65 14.13 -21.24 4.35
CA SER A 65 15.52 -21.23 4.81
C SER A 65 15.76 -20.33 6.02
N VAL A 66 14.83 -19.42 6.34
CA VAL A 66 14.97 -18.43 7.40
C VAL A 66 13.79 -18.55 8.37
N THR A 67 14.07 -18.93 9.60
CA THR A 67 13.05 -19.04 10.65
C THR A 67 12.57 -17.65 11.10
N PRO A 68 11.25 -17.42 11.25
CA PRO A 68 10.75 -16.18 11.85
C PRO A 68 11.35 -15.94 13.24
N GLY A 69 11.76 -14.69 13.51
CA GLY A 69 12.54 -14.34 14.72
C GLY A 69 14.06 -14.34 14.53
N SER A 70 14.56 -14.74 13.34
CA SER A 70 15.95 -14.49 12.94
C SER A 70 16.26 -12.98 12.86
N GLN A 71 17.55 -12.65 12.71
CA GLN A 71 18.01 -11.27 12.59
C GLN A 71 17.22 -10.51 11.49
N PRO A 72 16.75 -9.27 11.76
CA PRO A 72 16.06 -8.46 10.76
C PRO A 72 16.93 -8.22 9.52
N LEU A 73 16.34 -8.30 8.34
CA LEU A 73 16.98 -7.91 7.09
C LEU A 73 16.43 -6.55 6.63
N TYR A 74 17.33 -5.61 6.37
CA TYR A 74 16.98 -4.22 6.09
C TYR A 74 16.58 -4.03 4.61
N PRO A 75 15.58 -3.18 4.30
CA PRO A 75 15.27 -2.81 2.92
C PRO A 75 16.43 -2.00 2.32
N PRO A 76 16.52 -1.88 0.98
CA PRO A 76 17.58 -1.09 0.34
C PRO A 76 17.54 0.39 0.74
N LEU A 77 16.35 0.91 1.03
CA LEU A 77 16.10 2.27 1.50
C LEU A 77 14.72 2.37 2.15
N ILE A 78 14.50 3.48 2.84
CA ILE A 78 13.20 3.97 3.30
C ILE A 78 13.01 5.38 2.76
N TRP A 79 11.86 5.65 2.15
CA TRP A 79 11.55 6.99 1.64
C TRP A 79 11.04 7.87 2.78
N VAL A 80 11.89 8.76 3.28
CA VAL A 80 11.55 9.64 4.40
C VAL A 80 11.01 10.99 3.93
N ALA A 81 11.18 11.32 2.65
CA ALA A 81 10.71 12.53 1.97
C ALA A 81 11.34 13.86 2.45
N ALA A 82 11.47 14.05 3.76
CA ALA A 82 12.14 15.19 4.37
C ALA A 82 12.77 14.79 5.72
N PRO A 83 13.93 15.38 6.09
CA PRO A 83 14.74 14.91 7.20
C PRO A 83 14.28 15.44 8.57
N ASP A 84 13.84 16.69 8.64
CA ASP A 84 13.57 17.37 9.90
C ASP A 84 12.15 17.12 10.38
N ILE A 85 11.99 16.97 11.70
CA ILE A 85 10.73 16.68 12.36
C ILE A 85 10.59 17.59 13.58
N GLU A 86 9.45 18.25 13.69
CA GLU A 86 9.02 18.97 14.89
C GLU A 86 7.72 18.35 15.41
N ARG A 87 7.62 18.19 16.73
CA ARG A 87 6.48 17.56 17.43
C ARG A 87 5.79 18.57 18.34
N GLY A 88 4.51 18.32 18.63
CA GLY A 88 3.70 19.20 19.47
C GLY A 88 3.53 20.61 18.90
N VAL A 89 3.68 20.78 17.58
CA VAL A 89 3.67 22.07 16.93
C VAL A 89 2.28 22.68 16.98
N GLN A 90 2.21 23.96 17.30
CA GLN A 90 0.98 24.76 17.19
C GLN A 90 1.09 25.67 15.98
N LEU A 91 0.14 25.56 15.05
CA LEU A 91 0.03 26.45 13.90
C LEU A 91 -0.64 27.77 14.34
N ALA A 92 -0.07 28.90 13.90
CA ALA A 92 -0.75 30.18 14.01
C ALA A 92 -2.02 30.19 13.14
N ALA A 93 -2.99 31.03 13.49
CA ALA A 93 -4.30 31.07 12.82
C ALA A 93 -4.21 31.38 11.31
N ASP A 94 -3.20 32.15 10.90
CA ASP A 94 -2.94 32.47 9.49
C ASP A 94 -2.09 31.40 8.77
N ALA A 95 -1.55 30.42 9.51
CA ALA A 95 -0.55 29.46 9.09
C ALA A 95 0.70 30.10 8.46
N SER A 96 1.13 31.27 8.95
CA SER A 96 2.40 31.90 8.56
C SER A 96 3.55 31.60 9.52
N ARG A 97 3.21 31.13 10.73
CA ARG A 97 4.16 30.78 11.79
C ARG A 97 3.74 29.52 12.53
N ILE A 98 4.73 28.90 13.13
CA ILE A 98 4.55 27.77 14.04
C ILE A 98 5.25 28.04 15.37
N THR A 99 4.67 27.51 16.44
CA THR A 99 5.32 27.44 17.76
C THR A 99 5.76 26.01 18.01
N THR A 100 7.07 25.84 18.20
CA THR A 100 7.71 24.56 18.55
C THR A 100 8.17 24.61 20.01
N GLN A 101 8.70 23.49 20.52
CA GLN A 101 9.36 23.47 21.83
C GLN A 101 10.60 24.38 21.89
N ASN A 102 11.24 24.62 20.73
CA ASN A 102 12.47 25.40 20.60
C ASN A 102 12.21 26.89 20.27
N GLY A 103 10.95 27.32 20.24
CA GLY A 103 10.55 28.68 19.92
C GLY A 103 9.71 28.79 18.65
N MET A 104 9.56 30.02 18.19
CA MET A 104 8.72 30.37 17.04
C MET A 104 9.53 30.31 15.74
N LEU A 105 8.96 29.75 14.70
CA LEU A 105 9.55 29.72 13.35
C LEU A 105 8.56 30.28 12.33
N ASN A 106 9.09 30.89 11.27
CA ASN A 106 8.31 31.14 10.06
C ASN A 106 7.90 29.81 9.44
N PHE A 107 6.69 29.74 8.91
CA PHE A 107 6.13 28.51 8.36
C PHE A 107 5.80 28.72 6.89
N SER A 108 6.23 27.77 6.07
CA SER A 108 5.86 27.68 4.67
C SER A 108 5.66 26.22 4.29
N LEU A 109 5.00 26.00 3.17
CA LEU A 109 4.76 24.67 2.64
C LEU A 109 5.71 24.43 1.46
N VAL A 110 6.11 23.17 1.26
CA VAL A 110 6.76 22.78 -0.01
C VAL A 110 5.89 23.16 -1.20
N PRO A 111 6.46 23.40 -2.39
CA PRO A 111 5.66 23.70 -3.57
C PRO A 111 4.66 22.59 -3.92
N GLN A 112 3.48 22.99 -4.38
CA GLN A 112 2.51 22.08 -4.97
C GLN A 112 3.05 21.53 -6.29
N LEU A 113 2.99 20.22 -6.49
CA LEU A 113 3.31 19.62 -7.79
C LEU A 113 2.27 20.09 -8.83
N PRO A 114 2.69 20.40 -10.09
CA PRO A 114 1.78 20.92 -11.11
C PRO A 114 0.54 20.05 -11.38
N LEU A 115 0.69 18.73 -11.22
CA LEU A 115 -0.39 17.78 -11.45
C LEU A 115 -1.23 17.53 -10.18
N ASN A 116 -0.75 17.87 -8.98
CA ASN A 116 -1.44 17.55 -7.74
C ASN A 116 -2.71 18.40 -7.58
N ARG A 117 -3.86 17.72 -7.49
CA ARG A 117 -5.18 18.37 -7.32
C ARG A 117 -5.65 18.54 -5.88
N ALA A 118 -5.01 17.89 -4.90
CA ALA A 118 -5.28 18.15 -3.47
C ALA A 118 -4.18 19.05 -2.93
N TRP A 119 -4.57 20.24 -2.48
CA TRP A 119 -3.63 21.12 -1.82
C TRP A 119 -4.22 21.72 -0.56
N PHE A 120 -3.30 22.05 0.34
CA PHE A 120 -3.58 22.71 1.60
C PHE A 120 -4.22 24.07 1.36
N ASP A 121 -5.38 24.31 1.99
CA ASP A 121 -6.16 25.54 1.85
C ASP A 121 -6.67 26.05 3.21
N GLN A 122 -7.62 27.00 3.22
CA GLN A 122 -8.24 27.49 4.45
C GLN A 122 -8.83 26.38 5.32
N ARG A 123 -9.48 25.38 4.72
CA ARG A 123 -10.12 24.28 5.47
C ARG A 123 -9.08 23.39 6.11
N SER A 124 -7.95 23.19 5.42
CA SER A 124 -6.79 22.50 6.00
C SER A 124 -6.28 23.28 7.20
N ARG A 125 -6.09 24.61 7.08
CA ARG A 125 -5.68 25.46 8.21
C ARG A 125 -6.61 25.30 9.41
N ASP A 126 -7.92 25.45 9.20
CA ASP A 126 -8.91 25.35 10.27
C ASP A 126 -8.91 23.97 10.96
N TYR A 127 -8.59 22.92 10.20
CA TYR A 127 -8.50 21.56 10.72
C TYR A 127 -7.25 21.30 11.58
N PHE A 128 -6.10 21.84 11.18
CA PHE A 128 -4.83 21.66 11.89
C PHE A 128 -4.62 22.70 13.00
N CYS A 129 -5.24 23.88 12.91
CA CYS A 129 -5.21 24.90 13.95
C CYS A 129 -5.92 24.43 15.22
N GLY A 130 -5.36 24.77 16.38
CA GLY A 130 -5.96 24.44 17.69
C GLY A 130 -5.73 23.00 18.16
N ARG A 131 -4.88 22.23 17.46
CA ARG A 131 -4.42 20.91 17.91
C ARG A 131 -2.92 20.73 17.73
N PRO A 132 -2.25 19.89 18.54
CA PRO A 132 -0.86 19.53 18.33
C PRO A 132 -0.66 18.78 17.02
N VAL A 133 0.32 19.23 16.23
CA VAL A 133 0.67 18.64 14.93
C VAL A 133 2.13 18.23 14.95
N LYS A 134 2.42 17.04 14.40
CA LYS A 134 3.77 16.66 13.97
C LYS A 134 3.95 17.16 12.56
N ILE A 135 5.02 17.90 12.31
CA ILE A 135 5.40 18.32 10.96
C ILE A 135 6.72 17.67 10.56
N ARG A 136 6.84 17.38 9.27
CA ARG A 136 8.10 16.96 8.64
C ARG A 136 8.44 17.92 7.52
N GLY A 137 9.69 18.28 7.38
CA GLY A 137 10.11 19.29 6.40
C GLY A 137 11.61 19.53 6.39
N ASN A 138 11.98 20.71 5.92
CA ASN A 138 13.35 21.20 5.97
C ASN A 138 13.39 22.47 6.83
N ARG A 139 14.32 22.52 7.77
CA ARG A 139 14.60 23.73 8.52
C ARG A 139 15.62 24.61 7.78
N GLU A 140 15.24 25.86 7.55
CA GLU A 140 16.02 26.86 6.83
C GLU A 140 16.18 28.10 7.72
N GLY A 141 17.16 28.06 8.63
CA GLY A 141 17.34 29.10 9.65
C GLY A 141 16.14 29.23 10.58
N ASP A 142 15.47 30.38 10.52
CA ASP A 142 14.25 30.70 11.29
C ASP A 142 12.97 30.28 10.57
N SER A 143 13.07 29.58 9.45
CA SER A 143 11.94 29.07 8.67
C SER A 143 11.87 27.55 8.72
N PHE A 144 10.66 27.00 8.68
CA PHE A 144 10.40 25.59 8.47
C PHE A 144 9.53 25.42 7.22
N VAL A 145 10.05 24.70 6.22
CA VAL A 145 9.34 24.36 4.98
C VAL A 145 8.73 22.98 5.15
N ALA A 146 7.44 22.92 5.52
CA ALA A 146 6.75 21.68 5.79
C ALA A 146 6.37 20.94 4.51
N ARG A 147 6.64 19.63 4.52
CA ARG A 147 6.25 18.64 3.51
C ARG A 147 5.11 17.75 4.02
N THR A 148 5.05 17.48 5.32
CA THR A 148 4.04 16.61 5.95
C THR A 148 3.42 17.32 7.14
N LEU A 149 2.10 17.16 7.31
CA LEU A 149 1.38 17.50 8.54
C LEU A 149 0.63 16.27 9.04
N TRP A 150 0.76 15.98 10.34
CA TRP A 150 0.13 14.83 10.98
C TRP A 150 -0.50 15.23 12.32
N PRO A 151 -1.82 15.04 12.52
CA PRO A 151 -2.47 15.30 13.81
C PRO A 151 -1.91 14.35 14.86
N GLU A 152 -1.31 14.88 15.93
CA GLU A 152 -0.69 14.01 16.92
C GLU A 152 -1.72 13.24 17.75
N ASP A 153 -2.98 13.67 17.80
CA ASP A 153 -4.06 12.98 18.51
C ASP A 153 -4.56 11.72 17.79
N PHE A 154 -4.07 11.43 16.58
CA PHE A 154 -4.31 10.16 15.90
C PHE A 154 -3.45 9.07 16.54
N ARG A 155 -3.94 8.53 17.65
CA ARG A 155 -3.24 7.57 18.51
C ARG A 155 -4.13 6.38 18.84
N LEU A 156 -3.51 5.24 19.12
CA LEU A 156 -4.21 4.12 19.73
C LEU A 156 -4.54 4.47 21.20
N PRO A 157 -5.82 4.42 21.62
CA PRO A 157 -6.17 4.65 23.01
C PRO A 157 -5.63 3.51 23.89
N ASP A 158 -5.40 3.78 25.18
CA ASP A 158 -4.96 2.76 26.13
C ASP A 158 -5.94 1.58 26.23
N ASN A 159 -7.23 1.86 26.08
CA ASN A 159 -8.31 0.88 26.00
C ASN A 159 -9.23 1.24 24.83
N ALA A 160 -9.12 0.51 23.73
CA ALA A 160 -10.02 0.69 22.60
C ALA A 160 -11.42 0.12 22.93
N PRO A 161 -12.50 0.82 22.56
CA PRO A 161 -13.85 0.30 22.74
C PRO A 161 -14.03 -1.01 21.96
N SER A 162 -14.61 -2.02 22.61
CA SER A 162 -14.90 -3.31 21.98
C SER A 162 -16.04 -3.18 20.97
N LEU A 163 -15.81 -3.66 19.75
CA LEU A 163 -16.78 -3.75 18.68
C LEU A 163 -17.06 -5.22 18.38
N ALA A 164 -18.29 -5.65 18.64
CA ALA A 164 -18.74 -6.98 18.24
C ALA A 164 -18.95 -7.02 16.73
N LEU A 165 -18.09 -7.76 16.03
CA LEU A 165 -18.24 -8.04 14.60
C LEU A 165 -18.58 -9.50 14.38
N ALA A 166 -19.55 -9.75 13.51
CA ALA A 166 -19.81 -11.08 12.98
C ALA A 166 -18.54 -11.67 12.33
N ASP A 167 -18.54 -12.99 12.17
CA ASP A 167 -17.42 -13.68 11.55
C ASP A 167 -17.41 -13.48 10.03
N GLY A 168 -16.21 -13.48 9.47
CA GLY A 168 -16.01 -13.47 8.04
C GLY A 168 -15.82 -12.09 7.40
N PRO A 169 -15.47 -12.07 6.10
CA PRO A 169 -15.07 -10.87 5.39
C PRO A 169 -16.22 -9.88 5.14
N ALA A 170 -17.47 -10.35 5.13
CA ALA A 170 -18.64 -9.49 4.96
C ALA A 170 -18.78 -8.47 6.09
N ALA A 171 -18.54 -8.88 7.35
CA ALA A 171 -18.62 -7.98 8.51
C ALA A 171 -17.57 -6.85 8.43
N ILE A 172 -16.36 -7.17 7.95
CA ILE A 172 -15.31 -6.17 7.74
C ILE A 172 -15.73 -5.18 6.65
N ARG A 173 -16.29 -5.67 5.54
CA ARG A 173 -16.81 -4.81 4.47
C ARG A 173 -17.95 -3.92 4.97
N ASP A 174 -18.87 -4.46 5.76
CA ASP A 174 -20.01 -3.70 6.27
C ASP A 174 -19.52 -2.59 7.22
N TRP A 175 -18.48 -2.83 8.04
CA TRP A 175 -17.83 -1.81 8.85
C TRP A 175 -17.16 -0.70 8.01
N LEU A 176 -16.52 -1.04 6.89
CA LEU A 176 -15.93 -0.06 5.96
C LEU A 176 -17.01 0.85 5.35
N ARG A 177 -18.19 0.28 5.06
CA ARG A 177 -19.30 0.94 4.36
C ARG A 177 -20.34 1.56 5.30
N ALA A 178 -20.18 1.40 6.61
CA ALA A 178 -21.15 1.86 7.60
C ALA A 178 -21.27 3.39 7.69
N GLN A 179 -20.20 4.11 7.32
CA GLN A 179 -20.16 5.57 7.39
C GLN A 179 -20.44 6.19 6.01
N PRO A 180 -21.20 7.30 5.93
CA PRO A 180 -21.36 8.05 4.68
C PRO A 180 -20.01 8.42 4.07
N GLN A 181 -19.87 8.26 2.75
CA GLN A 181 -18.62 8.55 2.02
C GLN A 181 -17.39 7.87 2.65
N GLY A 182 -17.55 6.64 3.12
CA GLY A 182 -16.49 5.89 3.78
C GLY A 182 -15.98 6.50 5.09
N GLY A 183 -16.66 7.50 5.64
CA GLY A 183 -16.21 8.26 6.80
C GLY A 183 -15.15 9.31 6.48
N ALA A 184 -15.14 9.84 5.24
CA ALA A 184 -14.28 10.96 4.85
C ALA A 184 -14.38 12.18 5.79
N GLN A 185 -15.54 12.36 6.44
CA GLN A 185 -15.81 13.44 7.41
C GLN A 185 -16.01 12.96 8.85
N SER A 186 -15.84 11.66 9.11
CA SER A 186 -15.95 11.11 10.46
C SER A 186 -14.76 11.54 11.33
N PRO A 187 -14.82 11.43 12.66
CA PRO A 187 -13.63 11.53 13.48
C PRO A 187 -12.68 10.34 13.22
N PHE A 188 -11.43 10.47 13.68
CA PHE A 188 -10.54 9.33 13.84
C PHE A 188 -11.12 8.35 14.86
N VAL A 189 -11.15 7.07 14.53
CA VAL A 189 -11.76 6.02 15.36
C VAL A 189 -10.83 4.82 15.47
N VAL A 190 -10.75 4.24 16.67
CA VAL A 190 -10.08 2.98 16.95
C VAL A 190 -11.04 2.08 17.72
N GLU A 191 -11.26 0.87 17.24
CA GLU A 191 -12.18 -0.10 17.83
C GLU A 191 -11.51 -1.48 17.92
N SER A 192 -11.67 -2.16 19.06
CA SER A 192 -11.12 -3.50 19.28
C SER A 192 -12.11 -4.55 18.79
N VAL A 193 -11.71 -5.41 17.86
CA VAL A 193 -12.57 -6.45 17.26
C VAL A 193 -12.22 -7.86 17.71
N TRP A 194 -11.13 -7.98 18.47
CA TRP A 194 -10.69 -9.20 19.14
C TRP A 194 -9.61 -8.85 20.16
N TRP A 195 -9.66 -9.48 21.34
CA TRP A 195 -8.65 -9.36 22.40
C TRP A 195 -8.34 -10.73 22.99
N ARG A 196 -7.06 -11.01 23.24
CA ARG A 196 -6.62 -12.26 23.88
C ARG A 196 -6.94 -12.23 25.38
N PRO A 197 -7.67 -13.22 25.91
CA PRO A 197 -7.88 -13.32 27.36
C PRO A 197 -6.55 -13.26 28.14
N GLY A 198 -6.44 -12.31 29.07
CA GLY A 198 -5.25 -12.13 29.89
C GLY A 198 -4.06 -11.42 29.22
N ALA A 199 -4.20 -10.91 27.98
CA ALA A 199 -3.18 -10.05 27.39
C ALA A 199 -2.96 -8.78 28.20
N ALA A 200 -1.74 -8.24 28.11
CA ALA A 200 -1.37 -7.01 28.78
C ALA A 200 -2.00 -5.78 28.10
N ALA A 201 -2.17 -4.72 28.88
CA ALA A 201 -2.55 -3.41 28.37
C ALA A 201 -1.55 -2.92 27.32
N GLN A 202 -1.98 -1.97 26.48
CA GLN A 202 -1.12 -1.35 25.48
C GLN A 202 0.14 -0.74 26.10
N GLN A 203 1.28 -0.92 25.43
CA GLN A 203 2.55 -0.36 25.87
C GLN A 203 3.33 0.22 24.68
N ALA A 204 4.03 1.32 24.93
CA ALA A 204 4.99 1.86 23.98
C ALA A 204 6.12 0.83 23.71
N GLY A 205 6.61 0.80 22.47
CA GLY A 205 7.61 -0.16 22.00
C GLY A 205 7.02 -1.50 21.53
N GLN A 206 5.76 -1.81 21.87
CA GLN A 206 5.09 -3.05 21.45
C GLN A 206 5.02 -3.13 19.92
N ALA A 207 5.37 -4.30 19.36
CA ALA A 207 5.37 -4.50 17.92
C ALA A 207 3.95 -4.62 17.36
N VAL A 208 3.77 -4.13 16.14
CA VAL A 208 2.52 -4.27 15.38
C VAL A 208 2.77 -4.83 13.99
N PHE A 209 1.82 -5.64 13.55
CA PHE A 209 1.61 -5.98 12.14
C PHE A 209 0.26 -5.42 11.73
N GLY A 210 0.12 -4.92 10.51
CA GLY A 210 -1.16 -4.42 10.07
C GLY A 210 -1.34 -4.33 8.57
N LEU A 211 -2.55 -3.91 8.20
CA LEU A 211 -2.99 -3.69 6.83
C LEU A 211 -3.49 -2.26 6.71
N MET A 212 -3.19 -1.63 5.59
CA MET A 212 -3.68 -0.30 5.22
C MET A 212 -4.57 -0.43 3.99
N LEU A 213 -5.77 0.13 4.05
CA LEU A 213 -6.69 0.28 2.94
C LEU A 213 -7.06 1.75 2.80
N ASN A 214 -6.75 2.34 1.65
CA ASN A 214 -7.20 3.69 1.32
C ASN A 214 -8.42 3.60 0.41
N GLY A 215 -9.40 4.47 0.62
CA GLY A 215 -10.66 4.52 -0.10
C GLY A 215 -10.59 4.90 -1.58
N ALA A 216 -11.76 5.03 -2.21
CA ALA A 216 -11.90 5.66 -3.51
C ALA A 216 -11.61 7.17 -3.42
N GLN A 217 -11.06 7.75 -4.48
CA GLN A 217 -10.93 9.21 -4.61
C GLN A 217 -12.22 9.80 -5.19
N GLY A 218 -12.54 11.05 -4.84
CA GLY A 218 -13.81 11.68 -5.25
C GLY A 218 -13.82 12.26 -6.66
N ASP A 219 -12.65 12.35 -7.31
CA ASP A 219 -12.37 13.16 -8.50
C ASP A 219 -11.21 12.57 -9.34
N ASP A 220 -10.98 11.28 -9.19
CA ASP A 220 -10.08 10.48 -10.02
C ASP A 220 -10.74 9.12 -10.24
N ASP A 221 -11.30 8.95 -11.44
CA ASP A 221 -12.08 7.76 -11.80
C ASP A 221 -11.21 6.49 -11.90
N GLU A 222 -9.90 6.63 -12.07
CA GLU A 222 -8.97 5.48 -12.04
C GLU A 222 -8.70 4.99 -10.61
N ALA A 223 -8.98 5.82 -9.61
CA ALA A 223 -8.67 5.54 -8.20
C ALA A 223 -9.85 5.02 -7.38
N HIS A 224 -10.97 4.63 -8.00
CA HIS A 224 -12.13 4.04 -7.31
C HIS A 224 -11.84 2.71 -6.62
N GLY A 225 -10.85 1.96 -7.11
CA GLY A 225 -10.41 0.68 -6.53
C GLY A 225 -9.72 0.80 -5.17
N GLY A 226 -9.33 2.01 -4.76
CA GLY A 226 -8.57 2.22 -3.53
C GLY A 226 -7.09 1.86 -3.67
N HIS A 227 -6.43 1.68 -2.54
CA HIS A 227 -5.05 1.20 -2.49
C HIS A 227 -4.79 0.39 -1.24
N PHE A 228 -4.00 -0.67 -1.37
CA PHE A 228 -3.68 -1.60 -0.29
C PHE A 228 -2.20 -1.60 0.02
N ALA A 229 -1.84 -1.64 1.30
CA ALA A 229 -0.47 -1.85 1.73
C ALA A 229 -0.42 -2.70 3.00
N VAL A 230 0.72 -3.35 3.24
CA VAL A 230 1.04 -3.97 4.52
C VAL A 230 1.80 -2.95 5.37
N MET A 231 1.66 -3.02 6.68
CA MET A 231 2.41 -2.17 7.60
C MET A 231 2.99 -2.92 8.78
N THR A 232 4.10 -2.40 9.29
CA THR A 232 4.84 -2.94 10.43
C THR A 232 5.39 -1.80 11.26
N GLY A 233 5.40 -1.93 12.58
CA GLY A 233 5.90 -0.85 13.42
C GLY A 233 5.95 -1.18 14.89
N ARG A 234 6.24 -0.15 15.69
CA ARG A 234 6.11 -0.18 17.14
C ARG A 234 5.13 0.89 17.57
N ILE A 235 4.31 0.60 18.57
CA ILE A 235 3.48 1.61 19.20
C ILE A 235 4.40 2.65 19.83
N GLY A 236 4.25 3.92 19.45
CA GLY A 236 5.01 5.02 20.02
C GLY A 236 4.53 5.40 21.41
N GLU A 237 5.15 6.43 21.98
CA GLU A 237 4.71 6.99 23.26
C GLU A 237 3.23 7.41 23.17
N HIS A 238 2.49 7.15 24.25
CA HIS A 238 1.05 7.46 24.34
C HIS A 238 0.18 6.90 23.20
N GLY A 239 0.59 5.78 22.58
CA GLY A 239 -0.18 5.15 21.51
C GLY A 239 0.09 5.71 20.11
N ALA A 240 1.15 6.51 19.93
CA ALA A 240 1.46 7.14 18.66
C ALA A 240 1.73 6.10 17.54
N ILE A 241 1.32 6.40 16.30
CA ILE A 241 1.34 5.47 15.16
C ILE A 241 2.14 5.99 13.96
N ASP A 242 2.57 7.25 14.02
CA ASP A 242 3.13 8.04 12.92
C ASP A 242 4.43 7.48 12.32
N ASP A 243 5.20 6.71 13.10
CA ASP A 243 6.48 6.13 12.68
C ASP A 243 6.35 4.68 12.16
N TRP A 244 5.13 4.15 12.03
CA TRP A 244 4.90 2.85 11.40
C TRP A 244 5.30 2.87 9.93
N LEU A 245 5.86 1.76 9.45
CA LEU A 245 6.34 1.67 8.08
C LEU A 245 5.26 1.05 7.18
N ILE A 246 4.82 1.81 6.18
CA ILE A 246 3.86 1.39 5.16
C ILE A 246 4.62 0.86 3.96
N LEU A 247 4.37 -0.40 3.62
CA LEU A 247 5.01 -1.11 2.52
C LEU A 247 4.12 -0.96 1.28
N ASN A 248 4.17 0.23 0.67
CA ASN A 248 3.32 0.57 -0.47
C ASN A 248 3.95 0.19 -1.83
N PHE A 249 3.09 -0.12 -2.80
CA PHE A 249 3.49 -0.41 -4.18
C PHE A 249 2.64 0.39 -5.17
N TYR A 250 3.29 1.31 -5.87
CA TYR A 250 2.75 2.02 -7.03
C TYR A 250 3.58 1.66 -8.26
N THR A 251 3.06 1.94 -9.45
CA THR A 251 3.85 1.75 -10.67
C THR A 251 5.14 2.58 -10.62
N LEU A 252 6.24 1.97 -11.03
CA LEU A 252 7.52 2.66 -11.20
C LEU A 252 7.69 3.22 -12.62
N ASP A 253 6.86 2.78 -13.57
CA ASP A 253 6.95 3.10 -15.00
C ASP A 253 6.25 4.41 -15.39
N ALA A 254 5.67 5.13 -14.43
CA ALA A 254 5.03 6.42 -14.66
C ALA A 254 5.39 7.44 -13.57
N GLU A 255 5.40 8.71 -13.95
CA GLU A 255 5.52 9.83 -13.02
C GLU A 255 4.16 10.11 -12.39
N SER A 256 3.96 9.61 -11.17
CA SER A 256 2.74 9.85 -10.41
C SER A 256 2.39 11.34 -10.34
N GLU A 257 1.12 11.67 -10.60
CA GLU A 257 0.51 12.99 -10.34
C GLU A 257 0.90 13.55 -8.96
N LYS A 258 1.01 12.64 -8.00
CA LYS A 258 1.21 12.87 -6.57
C LYS A 258 2.68 12.77 -6.16
N GLY A 259 3.60 12.57 -7.11
CA GLY A 259 5.03 12.36 -6.84
C GLY A 259 5.35 11.07 -6.10
N ILE A 260 4.41 10.12 -6.03
CA ILE A 260 4.60 8.87 -5.28
C ILE A 260 5.64 7.97 -5.98
N ILE A 261 6.57 7.44 -5.19
CA ILE A 261 7.48 6.37 -5.59
C ILE A 261 7.28 5.19 -4.63
N ALA A 262 7.17 3.98 -5.17
CA ALA A 262 7.00 2.78 -4.35
C ALA A 262 8.21 2.57 -3.42
N ALA A 263 7.97 2.54 -2.11
CA ALA A 263 8.99 2.30 -1.09
C ALA A 263 8.34 1.99 0.26
N PRO A 264 9.09 1.41 1.21
CA PRO A 264 8.76 1.54 2.62
C PRO A 264 8.77 3.03 3.00
N VAL A 265 7.71 3.49 3.65
CA VAL A 265 7.52 4.91 4.00
C VAL A 265 6.87 5.05 5.39
N PRO A 266 7.30 6.01 6.23
CA PRO A 266 6.62 6.29 7.50
C PRO A 266 5.14 6.66 7.30
N LEU A 267 4.27 6.29 8.24
CA LEU A 267 2.82 6.48 8.15
C LEU A 267 2.43 7.96 8.04
N ASP A 268 3.11 8.83 8.79
CA ASP A 268 2.90 10.29 8.69
C ASP A 268 3.13 10.79 7.27
N ASN A 269 4.21 10.37 6.63
CA ASN A 269 4.52 10.71 5.24
C ASN A 269 3.50 10.08 4.29
N TYR A 270 3.19 8.80 4.48
CA TYR A 270 2.24 8.06 3.64
C TYR A 270 0.85 8.70 3.58
N LEU A 271 0.34 9.16 4.74
CA LEU A 271 -1.00 9.74 4.84
C LEU A 271 -1.00 11.27 4.73
N GLY A 272 0.01 11.95 5.26
CA GLY A 272 0.02 13.39 5.51
C GLY A 272 0.99 14.22 4.68
N ASP A 273 1.78 13.63 3.77
CA ASP A 273 2.57 14.42 2.81
C ASP A 273 1.64 15.28 1.94
N LEU A 274 1.96 16.56 1.80
CA LEU A 274 1.12 17.55 1.11
C LEU A 274 0.89 17.23 -0.38
N ASN A 275 1.83 16.53 -1.01
CA ASN A 275 1.75 16.12 -2.42
C ASN A 275 1.39 14.65 -2.61
N SER A 276 1.80 13.75 -1.71
CA SER A 276 1.62 12.30 -1.86
C SER A 276 0.70 11.64 -0.83
N GLY A 277 0.29 12.38 0.20
CA GLY A 277 -0.38 11.85 1.38
C GLY A 277 -1.80 11.37 1.10
N GLN A 278 -2.08 10.09 1.36
CA GLN A 278 -3.36 9.49 0.99
C GLN A 278 -4.57 10.11 1.69
N ALA A 279 -4.39 10.64 2.91
CA ALA A 279 -5.47 11.24 3.68
C ALA A 279 -5.95 12.58 3.09
N TRP A 280 -5.18 13.24 2.21
CA TRP A 280 -5.66 14.44 1.51
C TRP A 280 -6.71 14.12 0.44
N TYR A 281 -6.71 12.89 -0.06
CA TYR A 281 -7.50 12.46 -1.22
C TYR A 281 -8.72 11.61 -0.87
N ARG A 282 -8.69 10.94 0.28
CA ARG A 282 -9.64 9.87 0.61
C ARG A 282 -9.60 9.47 2.09
N PRO A 283 -10.68 8.87 2.62
CA PRO A 283 -10.61 8.18 3.91
C PRO A 283 -9.69 6.96 3.82
N SER A 284 -9.13 6.57 4.96
CA SER A 284 -8.29 5.38 5.07
C SER A 284 -8.69 4.52 6.25
N TYR A 285 -8.38 3.23 6.16
CA TYR A 285 -8.74 2.22 7.14
C TYR A 285 -7.53 1.36 7.42
N MET A 286 -7.39 0.95 8.67
CA MET A 286 -6.35 0.02 9.04
C MET A 286 -6.92 -1.14 9.83
N LEU A 287 -6.27 -2.29 9.68
CA LEU A 287 -6.32 -3.34 10.66
C LEU A 287 -4.96 -3.39 11.34
N VAL A 288 -4.95 -3.33 12.67
CA VAL A 288 -3.72 -3.33 13.47
C VAL A 288 -3.77 -4.53 14.41
N ALA A 289 -2.80 -5.42 14.30
CA ALA A 289 -2.59 -6.51 15.23
C ALA A 289 -1.44 -6.13 16.17
N ARG A 290 -1.75 -6.02 17.46
CA ARG A 290 -0.75 -5.86 18.52
C ARG A 290 -0.12 -7.21 18.79
N LEU A 291 1.21 -7.25 18.82
CA LEU A 291 1.96 -8.49 18.97
C LEU A 291 2.72 -8.52 20.29
N ARG A 292 2.66 -9.67 20.96
CA ARG A 292 3.54 -9.99 22.10
C ARG A 292 4.99 -10.06 21.67
N GLU A 293 5.26 -10.71 20.54
CA GLU A 293 6.59 -10.88 19.96
C GLU A 293 6.66 -10.33 18.53
N ALA A 294 7.76 -9.68 18.18
CA ALA A 294 7.93 -9.04 16.87
C ALA A 294 8.26 -10.02 15.73
N ARG A 295 8.50 -11.30 16.04
CA ARG A 295 9.12 -12.30 15.14
C ARG A 295 8.46 -12.42 13.77
N THR A 296 7.13 -12.42 13.71
CA THR A 296 6.38 -12.51 12.44
C THR A 296 6.38 -11.18 11.68
N ALA A 297 6.20 -10.05 12.37
CA ALA A 297 6.24 -8.73 11.75
C ALA A 297 7.63 -8.39 11.16
N VAL A 298 8.71 -8.73 11.86
CA VAL A 298 10.10 -8.60 11.35
C VAL A 298 10.32 -9.47 10.12
N HIS A 299 9.80 -10.70 10.12
CA HIS A 299 9.92 -11.61 8.99
C HIS A 299 9.16 -11.10 7.76
N VAL A 300 7.95 -10.56 7.95
CA VAL A 300 7.19 -9.88 6.90
C VAL A 300 7.97 -8.69 6.35
N GLN A 301 8.47 -7.80 7.20
CA GLN A 301 9.21 -6.60 6.78
C GLN A 301 10.46 -6.97 5.98
N SER A 302 11.18 -8.02 6.40
CA SER A 302 12.35 -8.56 5.69
C SER A 302 11.97 -9.10 4.31
N ALA A 303 10.87 -9.83 4.19
CA ALA A 303 10.38 -10.37 2.92
C ALA A 303 10.03 -9.25 1.92
N PHE A 304 9.34 -8.20 2.39
CA PHE A 304 9.04 -7.03 1.57
C PHE A 304 10.28 -6.24 1.17
N GLY A 305 11.32 -6.19 2.01
CA GLY A 305 12.64 -5.67 1.63
C GLY A 305 13.21 -6.40 0.39
N ARG A 306 13.07 -7.73 0.33
CA ARG A 306 13.43 -8.51 -0.86
C ARG A 306 12.57 -8.12 -2.05
N VAL A 307 11.26 -8.01 -1.88
CA VAL A 307 10.31 -7.63 -2.94
C VAL A 307 10.65 -6.27 -3.54
N TYR A 308 11.02 -5.28 -2.72
CA TYR A 308 11.46 -3.98 -3.22
C TYR A 308 12.72 -4.07 -4.09
N ASN A 309 13.69 -4.87 -3.67
CA ASN A 309 14.91 -5.10 -4.46
C ASN A 309 14.60 -5.70 -5.84
N GLN A 310 13.66 -6.64 -5.90
CA GLN A 310 13.19 -7.20 -7.17
C GLN A 310 12.42 -6.17 -8.02
N PHE A 311 11.58 -5.37 -7.36
CA PHE A 311 10.70 -4.40 -8.01
C PHE A 311 11.51 -3.25 -8.63
N TYR A 312 12.49 -2.70 -7.92
CA TYR A 312 13.38 -1.67 -8.47
C TYR A 312 14.21 -2.17 -9.66
N ARG A 313 14.52 -3.47 -9.70
CA ARG A 313 15.21 -4.09 -10.84
C ARG A 313 14.34 -4.37 -12.06
N HIS A 314 13.03 -4.11 -11.99
CA HIS A 314 12.08 -4.53 -13.00
C HIS A 314 12.11 -6.06 -13.26
N GLN A 315 12.35 -6.89 -12.23
CA GLN A 315 12.16 -8.35 -12.36
C GLN A 315 10.69 -8.73 -12.58
N PHE A 316 9.77 -7.82 -12.23
CA PHE A 316 8.37 -7.86 -12.62
C PHE A 316 7.86 -6.41 -12.71
N ALA A 317 6.89 -6.17 -13.59
CA ALA A 317 6.24 -4.89 -13.77
C ALA A 317 4.97 -4.78 -12.90
N TYR A 318 4.62 -3.54 -12.56
CA TYR A 318 3.34 -3.26 -11.94
C TYR A 318 2.22 -3.44 -12.96
N GLN A 319 1.40 -4.48 -12.78
CA GLN A 319 0.30 -4.81 -13.69
C GLN A 319 -1.01 -4.77 -12.93
N HIS A 320 -1.92 -3.85 -13.30
CA HIS A 320 -3.18 -3.62 -12.59
C HIS A 320 -4.00 -4.89 -12.34
N ALA A 321 -3.97 -5.84 -13.26
CA ALA A 321 -4.73 -7.08 -13.17
C ALA A 321 -4.06 -8.22 -12.38
N ARG A 322 -2.77 -8.14 -12.02
CA ARG A 322 -2.03 -9.30 -11.45
C ARG A 322 -1.03 -8.95 -10.35
N ALA A 323 -0.29 -7.86 -10.57
CA ALA A 323 0.82 -7.38 -9.75
C ALA A 323 0.58 -5.90 -9.37
N ASN A 324 -0.65 -5.59 -8.97
CA ASN A 324 -0.98 -4.31 -8.37
C ASN A 324 -0.63 -4.32 -6.87
N CYS A 325 -0.90 -3.22 -6.16
CA CYS A 325 -0.62 -3.11 -4.72
C CYS A 325 -1.16 -4.27 -3.87
N ALA A 326 -2.40 -4.72 -4.11
CA ALA A 326 -2.99 -5.88 -3.43
C ALA A 326 -2.37 -7.19 -3.91
N GLY A 327 -2.16 -7.34 -5.22
CA GLY A 327 -1.63 -8.55 -5.84
C GLY A 327 -0.21 -8.87 -5.38
N ILE A 328 0.67 -7.87 -5.33
CA ILE A 328 2.03 -7.99 -4.80
C ILE A 328 1.96 -8.40 -3.33
N SER A 329 1.20 -7.66 -2.52
CA SER A 329 1.13 -7.89 -1.07
C SER A 329 0.59 -9.28 -0.71
N VAL A 330 -0.54 -9.68 -1.31
CA VAL A 330 -1.16 -11.00 -1.09
C VAL A 330 -0.25 -12.12 -1.58
N THR A 331 0.45 -11.92 -2.71
CA THR A 331 1.41 -12.92 -3.21
C THR A 331 2.57 -13.11 -2.24
N THR A 332 3.12 -12.01 -1.69
CA THR A 332 4.20 -12.06 -0.70
C THR A 332 3.75 -12.76 0.58
N LEU A 333 2.58 -12.41 1.13
CA LEU A 333 2.04 -13.06 2.33
C LEU A 333 1.78 -14.55 2.12
N ARG A 334 1.25 -14.94 0.94
CA ARG A 334 1.08 -16.35 0.57
C ARG A 334 2.41 -17.09 0.43
N ALA A 335 3.43 -16.46 -0.14
CA ALA A 335 4.77 -17.04 -0.25
C ALA A 335 5.47 -17.20 1.11
N LEU A 336 5.16 -16.36 2.09
CA LEU A 336 5.62 -16.50 3.48
C LEU A 336 4.97 -17.67 4.23
N GLY A 337 3.91 -18.25 3.69
CA GLY A 337 3.16 -19.34 4.31
C GLY A 337 1.84 -18.93 4.94
N TRP A 338 1.41 -17.67 4.84
CA TRP A 338 0.03 -17.31 5.19
C TRP A 338 -0.92 -17.71 4.06
N GLN A 339 -1.78 -18.69 4.30
CA GLN A 339 -2.80 -19.17 3.38
C GLN A 339 -3.99 -18.19 3.26
N VAL A 340 -3.72 -16.93 2.89
CA VAL A 340 -4.73 -15.89 2.70
C VAL A 340 -5.82 -16.38 1.73
N PRO A 341 -7.10 -16.45 2.14
CA PRO A 341 -8.18 -16.99 1.33
C PRO A 341 -8.35 -16.28 -0.02
N GLY A 342 -8.58 -17.06 -1.08
CA GLY A 342 -8.90 -16.55 -2.41
C GLY A 342 -10.42 -16.42 -2.61
N ARG A 343 -10.88 -15.30 -3.15
CA ARG A 343 -12.27 -15.12 -3.60
C ARG A 343 -12.53 -15.69 -4.99
N GLY A 344 -11.46 -16.08 -5.68
CA GLY A 344 -11.52 -16.56 -7.05
C GLY A 344 -11.83 -15.45 -8.07
N PRO A 345 -11.91 -15.82 -9.36
CA PRO A 345 -12.19 -14.91 -10.47
C PRO A 345 -13.57 -14.27 -10.36
N GLU A 346 -13.79 -13.14 -11.04
CA GLU A 346 -15.12 -12.56 -11.16
C GLU A 346 -15.99 -13.37 -12.13
N SER A 347 -15.47 -13.69 -13.32
CA SER A 347 -16.14 -14.60 -14.26
C SER A 347 -15.26 -15.00 -15.44
N TRP A 348 -14.92 -16.29 -15.54
CA TRP A 348 -14.26 -16.84 -16.73
C TRP A 348 -15.12 -16.76 -17.99
N LEU A 349 -16.43 -17.01 -17.88
CA LEU A 349 -17.33 -16.96 -19.04
C LEU A 349 -17.40 -15.54 -19.63
N LYS A 350 -17.59 -14.52 -18.77
CA LYS A 350 -17.59 -13.12 -19.22
C LYS A 350 -16.22 -12.73 -19.79
N ALA A 351 -15.12 -13.21 -19.21
CA ALA A 351 -13.78 -12.95 -19.73
C ALA A 351 -13.59 -13.53 -21.14
N THR A 352 -13.90 -14.81 -21.33
CA THR A 352 -13.71 -15.53 -22.60
C THR A 352 -14.49 -14.89 -23.75
N ILE A 353 -15.75 -14.53 -23.51
CA ILE A 353 -16.59 -13.84 -24.51
C ILE A 353 -16.19 -12.36 -24.64
N GLY A 354 -15.87 -11.72 -23.51
CA GLY A 354 -15.54 -10.30 -23.45
C GLY A 354 -14.25 -9.94 -24.19
N LEU A 355 -13.24 -10.81 -24.22
CA LEU A 355 -11.96 -10.58 -24.90
C LEU A 355 -12.15 -10.20 -26.38
N PRO A 356 -12.73 -11.05 -27.26
CA PRO A 356 -12.88 -10.70 -28.67
C PRO A 356 -13.84 -9.53 -28.88
N LEU A 357 -14.94 -9.45 -28.11
CA LEU A 357 -15.90 -8.35 -28.22
C LEU A 357 -15.28 -7.00 -27.90
N GLN A 358 -14.51 -6.91 -26.81
CA GLN A 358 -13.83 -5.69 -26.42
C GLN A 358 -12.72 -5.33 -27.40
N ALA A 359 -11.98 -6.34 -27.90
CA ALA A 359 -10.94 -6.13 -28.90
C ALA A 359 -11.51 -5.53 -30.19
N ILE A 360 -12.65 -6.03 -30.67
CA ILE A 360 -13.34 -5.51 -31.87
C ILE A 360 -13.91 -4.11 -31.59
N LYS A 361 -14.65 -3.94 -30.49
CA LYS A 361 -15.31 -2.67 -30.12
C LYS A 361 -14.31 -1.52 -29.99
N THR A 362 -13.14 -1.80 -29.44
CA THR A 362 -12.10 -0.78 -29.20
C THR A 362 -10.98 -0.77 -30.24
N ARG A 363 -11.05 -1.67 -31.23
CA ARG A 363 -9.98 -1.92 -32.22
C ARG A 363 -8.62 -2.11 -31.56
N SER A 364 -8.59 -2.85 -30.44
CA SER A 364 -7.41 -2.99 -29.59
C SER A 364 -7.39 -4.35 -28.89
N LEU A 365 -6.51 -5.25 -29.34
CA LEU A 365 -6.32 -6.54 -28.68
C LEU A 365 -5.81 -6.38 -27.24
N SER A 366 -4.97 -5.38 -26.97
CA SER A 366 -4.48 -5.11 -25.62
C SER A 366 -5.61 -4.77 -24.64
N LYS A 367 -6.61 -3.98 -25.05
CA LYS A 367 -7.80 -3.71 -24.22
C LYS A 367 -8.65 -4.96 -23.98
N GLY A 368 -8.79 -5.84 -24.98
CA GLY A 368 -9.46 -7.13 -24.81
C GLY A 368 -8.72 -8.06 -23.85
N LYS A 369 -7.39 -8.15 -23.97
CA LYS A 369 -6.52 -8.91 -23.06
C LYS A 369 -6.60 -8.38 -21.63
N ALA A 370 -6.52 -7.06 -21.45
CA ALA A 370 -6.64 -6.43 -20.14
C ALA A 370 -7.96 -6.76 -19.45
N LEU A 371 -9.09 -6.70 -20.17
CA LEU A 371 -10.39 -7.10 -19.66
C LEU A 371 -10.40 -8.59 -19.23
N PHE A 372 -9.81 -9.47 -20.04
CA PHE A 372 -9.72 -10.89 -19.72
C PHE A 372 -8.92 -11.16 -18.45
N ASP A 373 -7.72 -10.59 -18.34
CA ASP A 373 -6.87 -10.78 -17.16
C ASP A 373 -7.57 -10.23 -15.90
N TYR A 374 -8.24 -9.07 -16.00
CA TYR A 374 -8.99 -8.47 -14.90
C TYR A 374 -10.15 -9.35 -14.41
N LEU A 375 -10.95 -9.90 -15.33
CA LEU A 375 -12.10 -10.72 -14.97
C LEU A 375 -11.74 -12.14 -14.49
N THR A 376 -10.52 -12.59 -14.77
CA THR A 376 -10.03 -13.93 -14.40
C THR A 376 -9.09 -13.93 -13.19
N GLU A 377 -8.56 -12.78 -12.76
CA GLU A 377 -7.72 -12.71 -11.57
C GLU A 377 -8.50 -13.02 -10.28
N ASP A 378 -7.83 -13.64 -9.29
CA ASP A 378 -8.36 -13.78 -7.94
C ASP A 378 -8.71 -12.39 -7.37
N ARG A 379 -9.99 -12.18 -7.03
CA ARG A 379 -10.47 -10.89 -6.52
C ARG A 379 -9.72 -10.43 -5.26
N THR A 380 -9.21 -11.35 -4.44
CA THR A 380 -8.36 -11.02 -3.28
C THR A 380 -7.03 -10.39 -3.70
N ARG A 381 -6.48 -10.74 -4.88
CA ARG A 381 -5.27 -10.14 -5.45
C ARG A 381 -5.55 -8.90 -6.29
N LEU A 382 -6.80 -8.73 -6.74
CA LEU A 382 -7.18 -7.67 -7.66
C LEU A 382 -7.69 -6.42 -6.93
N TYR A 383 -8.61 -6.58 -5.98
CA TYR A 383 -9.29 -5.47 -5.33
C TYR A 383 -8.71 -5.22 -3.92
N PRO A 384 -8.18 -4.02 -3.63
CA PRO A 384 -7.73 -3.62 -2.30
C PRO A 384 -8.72 -3.93 -1.17
N ALA A 385 -10.01 -3.65 -1.38
CA ALA A 385 -11.05 -3.89 -0.38
C ALA A 385 -11.24 -5.39 -0.09
N ALA A 386 -11.14 -6.23 -1.11
CA ALA A 386 -11.25 -7.68 -0.97
C ALA A 386 -10.03 -8.26 -0.25
N ALA A 387 -8.81 -7.83 -0.60
CA ALA A 387 -7.58 -8.19 0.13
C ALA A 387 -7.71 -7.88 1.63
N PHE A 388 -8.10 -6.64 1.95
CA PHE A 388 -8.26 -6.19 3.31
C PHE A 388 -9.28 -7.02 4.08
N ALA A 389 -10.48 -7.22 3.52
CA ALA A 389 -11.54 -7.98 4.17
C ALA A 389 -11.19 -9.46 4.40
N GLU A 390 -10.58 -10.12 3.41
CA GLU A 390 -10.19 -11.54 3.54
C GLU A 390 -9.07 -11.73 4.56
N ILE A 391 -8.01 -10.92 4.51
CA ILE A 391 -6.89 -11.04 5.45
C ILE A 391 -7.36 -10.67 6.87
N ALA A 392 -8.19 -9.63 7.02
CA ALA A 392 -8.74 -9.23 8.31
C ALA A 392 -9.58 -10.33 8.96
N ALA A 393 -10.50 -10.92 8.20
CA ALA A 393 -11.33 -12.01 8.68
C ALA A 393 -10.50 -13.26 9.00
N ASP A 394 -9.50 -13.58 8.18
CA ASP A 394 -8.62 -14.72 8.42
C ASP A 394 -7.75 -14.54 9.65
N LEU A 395 -7.19 -13.33 9.87
CA LEU A 395 -6.40 -13.03 11.06
C LEU A 395 -7.22 -13.16 12.35
N ARG A 396 -8.47 -12.68 12.36
CA ARG A 396 -9.38 -12.86 13.50
C ARG A 396 -9.63 -14.34 13.79
N ARG A 397 -9.88 -15.16 12.76
CA ARG A 397 -10.04 -16.61 12.91
C ARG A 397 -8.77 -17.29 13.42
N LEU A 398 -7.60 -16.90 12.92
CA LEU A 398 -6.30 -17.39 13.37
C LEU A 398 -6.10 -17.09 14.86
N ALA A 399 -6.28 -15.83 15.26
CA ALA A 399 -6.13 -15.40 16.65
C ALA A 399 -7.11 -16.11 17.59
N ALA A 400 -8.35 -16.35 17.14
CA ALA A 400 -9.36 -17.08 17.89
C ALA A 400 -9.16 -18.62 17.92
N GLY A 401 -8.18 -19.16 17.20
CA GLY A 401 -8.00 -20.62 17.09
C GLY A 401 -9.08 -21.33 16.27
N GLN A 402 -9.75 -20.60 15.37
CA GLN A 402 -10.91 -21.04 14.59
C GLN A 402 -10.62 -21.04 13.08
N SER A 403 -9.38 -21.33 12.68
CA SER A 403 -9.00 -21.32 11.26
C SER A 403 -9.73 -22.38 10.43
N GLY A 404 -10.16 -23.48 11.05
CA GLY A 404 -10.85 -24.59 10.36
C GLY A 404 -9.98 -25.32 9.34
N ARG A 405 -8.66 -25.08 9.33
CA ARG A 405 -7.70 -25.65 8.38
C ARG A 405 -6.35 -25.91 9.05
N PRO A 406 -5.52 -26.82 8.51
CA PRO A 406 -4.11 -26.88 8.87
C PRO A 406 -3.45 -25.51 8.68
N ILE A 407 -2.78 -25.04 9.73
CA ILE A 407 -2.06 -23.77 9.72
C ILE A 407 -0.57 -24.01 9.49
N SER A 408 0.07 -23.11 8.77
CA SER A 408 1.52 -23.14 8.60
C SER A 408 2.26 -22.73 9.88
N GLU A 409 3.57 -22.93 9.90
CA GLU A 409 4.40 -22.43 11.01
C GLU A 409 4.30 -20.90 11.17
N PHE A 410 4.34 -20.15 10.06
CA PHE A 410 4.18 -18.70 10.09
C PHE A 410 2.84 -18.30 10.73
N GLU A 411 1.75 -18.96 10.34
CA GLU A 411 0.40 -18.68 10.85
C GLU A 411 0.26 -19.06 12.33
N ARG A 412 0.88 -20.16 12.76
CA ARG A 412 0.93 -20.55 14.17
C ARG A 412 1.61 -19.48 15.00
N LEU A 413 2.81 -19.04 14.58
CA LEU A 413 3.55 -18.00 15.30
C LEU A 413 2.77 -16.69 15.35
N LEU A 414 2.14 -16.30 14.23
CA LEU A 414 1.30 -15.11 14.17
C LEU A 414 0.11 -15.23 15.15
N ALA A 415 -0.62 -16.35 15.10
CA ALA A 415 -1.76 -16.60 15.99
C ALA A 415 -1.36 -16.63 17.47
N GLU A 416 -0.15 -17.09 17.80
CA GLU A 416 0.38 -17.07 19.18
C GLU A 416 0.72 -15.67 19.66
N ASP A 417 1.21 -14.80 18.77
CA ASP A 417 1.72 -13.49 19.13
C ASP A 417 0.65 -12.41 19.17
N VAL A 418 -0.45 -12.56 18.42
CA VAL A 418 -1.54 -11.56 18.41
C VAL A 418 -2.16 -11.45 19.81
N GLU A 419 -2.14 -10.25 20.39
CA GLU A 419 -2.75 -9.92 21.68
C GLU A 419 -4.06 -9.16 21.51
N GLU A 420 -4.15 -8.32 20.48
CA GLU A 420 -5.35 -7.54 20.17
C GLU A 420 -5.41 -7.28 18.65
N ILE A 421 -6.61 -7.25 18.09
CA ILE A 421 -6.87 -6.81 16.71
C ILE A 421 -7.78 -5.58 16.77
N LEU A 422 -7.28 -4.47 16.24
CA LEU A 422 -7.94 -3.19 16.16
C LEU A 422 -8.35 -2.88 14.72
N LEU A 423 -9.50 -2.23 14.55
CA LEU A 423 -9.84 -1.50 13.34
C LEU A 423 -9.65 0.00 13.58
N VAL A 424 -9.01 0.67 12.65
CA VAL A 424 -8.74 2.11 12.70
C VAL A 424 -9.35 2.78 11.48
N ARG A 425 -10.06 3.90 11.67
CA ARG A 425 -10.54 4.75 10.58
C ARG A 425 -9.86 6.11 10.66
N VAL A 426 -9.21 6.50 9.58
CA VAL A 426 -8.60 7.82 9.40
C VAL A 426 -9.47 8.63 8.43
N PRO A 427 -9.94 9.81 8.83
CA PRO A 427 -10.73 10.64 7.94
C PRO A 427 -9.89 11.25 6.81
N GLN A 428 -10.58 11.81 5.82
CA GLN A 428 -9.93 12.62 4.80
C GLN A 428 -9.62 14.00 5.38
N PHE A 429 -8.36 14.41 5.35
CA PHE A 429 -7.96 15.76 5.68
C PHE A 429 -8.68 16.77 4.77
N PRO A 430 -9.33 17.81 5.34
CA PRO A 430 -9.95 18.86 4.54
C PRO A 430 -8.92 19.53 3.63
N SER A 431 -9.24 19.66 2.35
CA SER A 431 -8.37 20.26 1.31
C SER A 431 -9.20 20.80 0.17
N SER A 432 -8.55 21.34 -0.87
CA SER A 432 -9.16 21.76 -2.13
C SER A 432 -10.06 20.70 -2.82
N ARG A 433 -9.90 19.42 -2.46
CA ARG A 433 -10.38 18.28 -3.27
C ARG A 433 -11.78 17.77 -2.90
N ALA A 434 -12.39 17.03 -3.83
CA ALA A 434 -13.65 16.32 -3.59
C ALA A 434 -13.49 15.25 -2.49
N ARG A 435 -14.61 14.93 -1.83
CA ARG A 435 -14.64 13.88 -0.82
C ARG A 435 -14.54 12.51 -1.48
N GLY A 436 -13.61 11.70 -1.00
CA GLY A 436 -13.50 10.30 -1.38
C GLY A 436 -14.59 9.44 -0.76
N ASP A 437 -14.50 8.13 -0.97
CA ASP A 437 -15.49 7.16 -0.50
C ASP A 437 -14.81 5.82 -0.13
N TRP A 438 -15.54 4.81 0.33
CA TRP A 438 -15.02 3.45 0.43
C TRP A 438 -14.67 2.90 -0.97
N PRO A 439 -13.68 2.01 -1.09
CA PRO A 439 -13.24 1.47 -2.37
C PRO A 439 -14.23 0.44 -2.95
N VAL A 440 -14.22 0.28 -4.27
CA VAL A 440 -15.03 -0.75 -4.95
C VAL A 440 -14.43 -2.15 -4.76
N GLU A 441 -15.27 -3.19 -4.80
CA GLU A 441 -14.85 -4.60 -4.68
C GLU A 441 -15.19 -5.48 -5.90
N SER A 442 -15.70 -4.88 -6.99
CA SER A 442 -16.02 -5.59 -8.23
C SER A 442 -16.02 -4.68 -9.46
N SER A 443 -16.00 -5.29 -10.64
CA SER A 443 -16.08 -4.55 -11.91
C SER A 443 -17.43 -3.89 -12.10
N VAL A 444 -18.49 -4.47 -11.53
CA VAL A 444 -19.85 -3.93 -11.55
C VAL A 444 -19.93 -2.64 -10.74
N GLU A 445 -19.38 -2.64 -9.52
CA GLU A 445 -19.32 -1.43 -8.69
C GLU A 445 -18.47 -0.35 -9.36
N TYR A 446 -17.33 -0.72 -9.94
CA TYR A 446 -16.48 0.21 -10.68
C TYR A 446 -17.23 0.87 -11.84
N ALA A 447 -17.87 0.06 -12.70
CA ALA A 447 -18.63 0.54 -13.84
C ALA A 447 -19.86 1.38 -13.46
N ALA A 448 -20.40 1.19 -12.24
CA ALA A 448 -21.49 2.01 -11.72
C ALA A 448 -21.04 3.41 -11.28
N ARG A 449 -19.77 3.57 -10.88
CA ARG A 449 -19.19 4.86 -10.45
C ARG A 449 -18.60 5.65 -11.60
N VAL A 450 -17.95 4.99 -12.55
CA VAL A 450 -17.30 5.67 -13.68
C VAL A 450 -18.35 6.26 -14.63
N PRO A 451 -18.25 7.56 -14.98
CA PRO A 451 -19.12 8.17 -15.97
C PRO A 451 -19.12 7.43 -17.32
N LYS A 452 -20.32 7.20 -17.87
CA LYS A 452 -20.48 6.51 -19.17
C LYS A 452 -19.92 7.31 -20.33
N ASP A 453 -20.01 8.64 -20.25
CA ASP A 453 -19.41 9.55 -21.21
C ASP A 453 -17.92 9.70 -20.91
N PRO A 454 -17.01 9.28 -21.81
CA PRO A 454 -15.56 9.43 -21.61
C PRO A 454 -15.13 10.90 -21.40
N ALA A 455 -15.86 11.88 -21.95
CA ALA A 455 -15.55 13.29 -21.76
C ALA A 455 -15.85 13.78 -20.33
N ALA A 456 -16.69 13.06 -19.58
CA ALA A 456 -16.99 13.33 -18.18
C ALA A 456 -16.08 12.57 -17.21
N GLN A 457 -15.24 11.64 -17.70
CA GLN A 457 -14.31 10.89 -16.86
C GLN A 457 -13.15 11.77 -16.40
N GLN A 458 -12.87 11.72 -15.11
CA GLN A 458 -11.78 12.44 -14.48
C GLN A 458 -10.58 11.53 -14.38
N ILE A 459 -9.72 11.59 -15.39
CA ILE A 459 -8.47 10.83 -15.45
C ILE A 459 -7.33 11.83 -15.55
N VAL A 460 -6.27 11.63 -14.76
CA VAL A 460 -5.08 12.48 -14.82
C VAL A 460 -4.01 11.78 -15.65
N PRO A 461 -3.72 12.23 -16.89
CA PRO A 461 -2.65 11.66 -17.67
C PRO A 461 -1.32 11.89 -16.97
N VAL A 462 -0.58 10.80 -16.74
CA VAL A 462 0.74 10.83 -16.11
C VAL A 462 1.83 10.57 -17.15
N PRO A 463 2.95 11.31 -17.14
CA PRO A 463 4.09 11.02 -18.01
C PRO A 463 4.66 9.62 -17.74
N ALA A 464 5.22 9.00 -18.78
CA ALA A 464 5.99 7.77 -18.60
C ALA A 464 7.32 8.06 -17.89
N ARG A 465 7.78 7.12 -17.06
CA ARG A 465 9.10 7.14 -16.44
C ARG A 465 9.93 5.99 -17.04
N PRO A 466 10.64 6.22 -18.16
CA PRO A 466 11.39 5.15 -18.82
C PRO A 466 12.54 4.67 -17.93
N PHE A 467 12.53 3.37 -17.63
CA PHE A 467 13.62 2.76 -16.87
C PHE A 467 14.90 2.65 -17.72
N PRO A 468 16.07 3.10 -17.22
CA PRO A 468 17.29 3.13 -18.03
C PRO A 468 17.76 1.74 -18.43
N ASP A 469 18.06 1.54 -19.71
CA ASP A 469 18.50 0.24 -20.22
C ASP A 469 19.83 -0.21 -19.59
N ALA A 470 20.73 0.73 -19.29
CA ALA A 470 21.99 0.45 -18.60
C ALA A 470 21.82 -0.10 -17.17
N LEU A 471 20.63 0.05 -16.58
CA LEU A 471 20.29 -0.44 -15.24
C LEU A 471 19.48 -1.75 -15.27
N ARG A 472 19.13 -2.25 -16.46
CA ARG A 472 18.46 -3.55 -16.61
C ARG A 472 19.43 -4.68 -16.27
N ASP A 473 18.96 -5.61 -15.46
CA ASP A 473 19.77 -6.78 -15.11
C ASP A 473 19.52 -7.91 -16.12
N PRO A 474 20.55 -8.39 -16.84
CA PRO A 474 20.40 -9.47 -17.82
C PRO A 474 20.03 -10.82 -17.19
N GLN A 475 20.21 -10.99 -15.87
CA GLN A 475 19.80 -12.20 -15.15
C GLN A 475 18.34 -12.18 -14.72
N ALA A 476 17.65 -11.03 -14.84
CA ALA A 476 16.24 -10.93 -14.47
C ALA A 476 15.42 -11.96 -15.28
N PRO A 477 14.57 -12.77 -14.62
CA PRO A 477 13.75 -13.73 -15.33
C PRO A 477 12.76 -13.01 -16.25
N ALA A 478 12.50 -13.60 -17.41
CA ALA A 478 11.43 -13.12 -18.28
C ALA A 478 10.08 -13.24 -17.56
N GLU A 479 9.20 -12.27 -17.78
CA GLU A 479 7.84 -12.38 -17.26
C GLU A 479 7.12 -13.57 -17.90
N PRO A 480 6.44 -14.40 -17.11
CA PRO A 480 5.68 -15.52 -17.67
C PRO A 480 4.48 -14.98 -18.46
N PRO A 481 4.09 -15.65 -19.56
CA PRO A 481 2.95 -15.25 -20.37
C PRO A 481 1.67 -15.06 -19.53
N LEU A 482 0.86 -14.09 -19.92
CA LEU A 482 -0.41 -13.79 -19.27
C LEU A 482 -1.47 -14.83 -19.63
N ARG A 483 -2.51 -14.93 -18.80
CA ARG A 483 -3.65 -15.82 -19.10
C ARG A 483 -4.32 -15.40 -20.40
N SER A 484 -4.40 -14.10 -20.65
CA SER A 484 -4.89 -13.55 -21.91
C SER A 484 -4.05 -13.95 -23.12
N ASP A 485 -2.74 -14.22 -23.00
CA ASP A 485 -1.92 -14.71 -24.12
C ASP A 485 -2.38 -16.11 -24.56
N TYR A 486 -2.58 -17.01 -23.60
CA TYR A 486 -3.14 -18.34 -23.88
C TYR A 486 -4.57 -18.25 -24.43
N ALA A 487 -5.39 -17.33 -23.92
CA ALA A 487 -6.75 -17.13 -24.41
C ALA A 487 -6.77 -16.63 -25.87
N VAL A 488 -5.85 -15.74 -26.25
CA VAL A 488 -5.69 -15.30 -27.64
C VAL A 488 -5.28 -16.44 -28.55
N LEU A 489 -4.32 -17.28 -28.12
CA LEU A 489 -3.92 -18.47 -28.88
C LEU A 489 -5.10 -19.44 -29.07
N ALA A 490 -5.88 -19.68 -28.03
CA ALA A 490 -7.07 -20.53 -28.09
C ALA A 490 -8.13 -19.97 -29.07
N TRP A 491 -8.40 -18.66 -29.02
CA TRP A 491 -9.30 -18.01 -29.97
C TRP A 491 -8.78 -18.07 -31.41
N GLY A 492 -7.48 -17.86 -31.62
CA GLY A 492 -6.84 -17.99 -32.93
C GLY A 492 -7.01 -19.40 -33.51
N LEU A 493 -6.79 -20.43 -32.69
CA LEU A 493 -6.98 -21.82 -33.09
C LEU A 493 -8.46 -22.13 -33.40
N ALA A 494 -9.39 -21.66 -32.57
CA ALA A 494 -10.83 -21.86 -32.79
C ALA A 494 -11.31 -21.20 -34.10
N LEU A 495 -10.83 -19.99 -34.40
CA LEU A 495 -11.14 -19.30 -35.66
C LEU A 495 -10.56 -20.02 -36.87
N LEU A 496 -9.31 -20.50 -36.78
CA LEU A 496 -8.69 -21.29 -37.84
C LEU A 496 -9.49 -22.56 -38.14
N LEU A 497 -9.86 -23.32 -37.10
CA LEU A 497 -10.66 -24.55 -37.24
C LEU A 497 -12.05 -24.26 -37.83
N MET A 498 -12.67 -23.16 -37.42
CA MET A 498 -13.95 -22.72 -37.97
C MET A 498 -13.84 -22.37 -39.47
N ILE A 499 -12.78 -21.64 -39.87
CA ILE A 499 -12.53 -21.31 -41.28
C ILE A 499 -12.30 -22.58 -42.09
N LEU A 500 -11.46 -23.50 -41.60
CA LEU A 500 -11.19 -24.78 -42.27
C LEU A 500 -12.47 -25.61 -42.43
N PHE A 501 -13.32 -25.66 -41.41
CA PHE A 501 -14.61 -26.34 -41.47
C PHE A 501 -15.56 -25.71 -42.48
N ILE A 502 -15.63 -24.37 -42.53
CA ILE A 502 -16.46 -23.65 -43.52
C ILE A 502 -15.93 -23.90 -44.93
N LEU A 503 -14.61 -23.82 -45.15
CA LEU A 503 -13.99 -24.10 -46.45
C LEU A 503 -14.24 -25.54 -46.89
N GLN A 504 -14.12 -26.52 -45.99
CA GLN A 504 -14.44 -27.91 -46.28
C GLN A 504 -15.90 -28.09 -46.70
N ARG A 505 -16.83 -27.36 -46.06
CA ARG A 505 -18.26 -27.39 -46.40
C ARG A 505 -18.61 -26.67 -47.69
N LEU A 506 -17.80 -25.70 -48.13
CA LEU A 506 -18.00 -24.97 -49.39
C LEU A 506 -17.35 -25.68 -50.59
N LEU A 507 -16.32 -26.50 -50.36
CA LEU A 507 -15.59 -27.25 -51.38
C LEU A 507 -16.11 -28.69 -51.59
N ALA A 508 -16.97 -29.17 -50.70
CA ALA A 508 -17.70 -30.44 -50.82
C ALA A 508 -19.12 -30.17 -51.33
#